data_AF-A0A966HGV6-F1
#
_entry.id   AF-A0A966HGV6-F1
#
_cell.length_a   1.000
_cell.length_b   1.000
_cell.length_c   1.000
_cell.angle_alpha   90.00
_cell.angle_beta   90.00
_cell.angle_gamma   90.00
#
_symmetry.space_group_name_H-M   'P 1'
#
loop_
_entity.id
_entity.type
_entity.pdbx_description
1 polymer ?
#
loop_
_entity_poly.entity_id
_entity_poly.type
_entity_poly.pdbx_seq_one_letter_code
_entity_poly.pdbx_strand_id
1 'polypeptide(L)'
;MRRRKNFSVYLAWIFFLAFVIYVGVDMFSNQKNKDTEPANLSFAPTLQATAAQAPLNTTVISVRLDGRGDGHLPELLPSEMSEAYPNGVGGYNWALPHTATGEEARGITADGIFFIKESLLLEAGMSEYAEIMCDATAWSPAPLKRVEWPSGIVYIYQL
;
A
#
# COMPACT_ATOMS: atom_id res chain seq x y z
N MET A 1 -58.48 -44.04 -22.13
CA MET A 1 -57.22 -43.55 -22.73
C MET A 1 -56.69 -42.36 -21.93
N ARG A 2 -55.74 -42.56 -21.01
CA ARG A 2 -55.21 -41.50 -20.12
C ARG A 2 -53.92 -40.92 -20.72
N ARG A 3 -53.90 -39.61 -20.98
CA ARG A 3 -52.76 -38.83 -21.51
C ARG A 3 -51.62 -38.75 -20.48
N ARG A 4 -50.78 -39.79 -20.40
CA ARG A 4 -49.43 -39.72 -19.82
C ARG A 4 -48.43 -39.39 -20.94
N LYS A 5 -48.37 -38.15 -21.42
CA LYS A 5 -47.39 -37.82 -22.47
C LYS A 5 -46.52 -36.59 -22.24
N ASN A 6 -46.73 -35.82 -21.17
CA ASN A 6 -45.94 -34.59 -21.01
C ASN A 6 -45.12 -34.56 -19.70
N PHE A 7 -45.46 -35.36 -18.69
CA PHE A 7 -44.74 -35.34 -17.40
C PHE A 7 -43.26 -35.71 -17.54
N SER A 8 -42.94 -36.70 -18.38
CA SER A 8 -41.54 -37.09 -18.66
C SER A 8 -40.75 -36.02 -19.39
N VAL A 9 -41.42 -35.21 -20.22
CA VAL A 9 -40.77 -34.14 -20.99
C VAL A 9 -40.45 -32.97 -20.06
N TYR A 10 -41.37 -32.61 -19.16
CA TYR A 10 -41.11 -31.58 -18.14
C TYR A 10 -39.99 -31.98 -17.18
N LEU A 11 -39.93 -33.26 -16.78
CA LEU A 11 -38.83 -33.75 -15.94
C LEU A 11 -37.48 -33.61 -16.65
N ALA A 12 -37.41 -33.99 -17.93
CA ALA A 12 -36.19 -33.87 -18.73
C ALA A 12 -35.72 -32.41 -18.88
N TRP A 13 -36.65 -31.46 -19.07
CA TRP A 13 -36.32 -30.04 -19.12
C TRP A 13 -35.80 -29.49 -17.79
N ILE A 14 -36.35 -29.93 -16.66
CA ILE A 14 -35.86 -29.52 -15.33
C ILE A 14 -34.43 -30.02 -15.11
N PHE A 15 -34.13 -31.28 -15.46
CA PHE A 15 -32.77 -31.81 -15.34
C PHE A 15 -31.80 -31.11 -16.29
N PHE A 16 -32.22 -30.81 -17.52
CA PHE A 16 -31.39 -30.06 -18.46
C PHE A 16 -31.07 -28.65 -17.94
N LEU A 17 -32.07 -27.93 -17.41
CA LEU A 17 -31.87 -26.60 -16.85
C LEU A 17 -30.95 -26.62 -15.62
N ALA A 18 -31.13 -27.59 -14.72
CA ALA A 18 -30.26 -27.78 -13.56
C ALA A 18 -28.81 -28.08 -13.97
N PHE A 19 -28.60 -28.87 -15.03
CA PHE A 19 -27.28 -29.16 -15.57
C PHE A 19 -26.61 -27.91 -16.17
N VAL A 20 -27.35 -27.11 -16.95
CA VAL A 20 -26.84 -25.85 -17.52
C VAL A 20 -26.45 -24.86 -16.41
N ILE A 21 -27.25 -24.75 -15.35
CA ILE A 21 -26.93 -23.91 -14.19
C ILE A 21 -25.69 -24.45 -13.46
N TYR A 22 -25.60 -25.75 -13.24
CA TYR A 22 -24.43 -26.37 -12.58
C TYR A 22 -23.13 -26.12 -13.35
N VAL A 23 -23.12 -26.35 -14.66
CA VAL A 23 -21.95 -26.09 -15.52
C VAL A 23 -21.62 -24.59 -15.57
N GLY A 24 -22.64 -23.73 -15.65
CA GLY A 24 -22.43 -22.28 -15.61
C GLY A 24 -21.79 -21.78 -14.32
N VAL A 25 -22.23 -22.31 -13.17
CA VAL A 25 -21.64 -21.96 -11.85
C VAL A 25 -20.22 -22.48 -11.73
N ASP A 26 -19.92 -23.70 -12.19
CA ASP A 26 -18.56 -24.26 -12.17
C ASP A 26 -17.60 -23.50 -13.09
N MET A 27 -18.07 -23.05 -14.27
CA MET A 27 -17.28 -22.20 -15.16
C MET A 27 -17.04 -20.79 -14.60
N PHE A 28 -18.04 -20.18 -13.95
CA PHE A 28 -17.87 -18.85 -13.33
C PHE A 28 -17.09 -18.88 -12.01
N SER A 29 -17.15 -19.98 -11.25
CA SER A 29 -16.38 -20.14 -10.01
C SER A 29 -14.91 -20.42 -10.30
N ASN A 30 -14.59 -21.16 -11.36
CA ASN A 30 -13.21 -21.45 -11.78
C ASN A 30 -12.56 -20.31 -12.60
N GLN A 31 -13.30 -19.28 -13.00
CA GLN A 31 -12.75 -18.10 -13.67
C GLN A 31 -12.24 -17.00 -12.72
N LYS A 32 -12.41 -17.14 -11.40
CA LYS A 32 -11.86 -16.16 -10.43
C LYS A 32 -10.41 -16.42 -9.99
N ASN A 33 -9.74 -17.46 -10.51
CA ASN A 33 -8.35 -17.78 -10.14
C ASN A 33 -7.47 -18.18 -11.33
N LYS A 34 -7.71 -17.64 -12.52
CA LYS A 34 -6.82 -17.79 -13.67
C LYS A 34 -6.69 -16.47 -14.40
N ASP A 35 -5.90 -15.59 -13.81
CA ASP A 35 -5.05 -14.60 -14.49
C ASP A 35 -4.27 -13.86 -13.41
N THR A 36 -3.20 -14.49 -12.97
CA THR A 36 -1.91 -13.89 -12.59
C THR A 36 -1.04 -15.10 -12.26
N GLU A 37 -0.29 -15.62 -13.23
CA GLU A 37 1.02 -16.13 -12.87
C GLU A 37 1.66 -14.99 -12.07
N PRO A 38 2.04 -15.15 -10.78
CA PRO A 38 3.04 -14.24 -10.28
C PRO A 38 4.21 -14.48 -11.23
N ALA A 39 4.59 -13.44 -11.96
CA ALA A 39 5.91 -13.39 -12.54
C ALA A 39 6.82 -14.00 -11.47
N ASN A 40 7.57 -15.02 -11.83
CA ASN A 40 8.68 -15.50 -11.03
C ASN A 40 9.70 -14.34 -11.04
N LEU A 41 9.34 -13.24 -10.38
CA LEU A 41 10.25 -12.31 -9.77
C LEU A 41 10.88 -13.17 -8.70
N SER A 42 11.90 -13.90 -9.14
CA SER A 42 13.13 -13.98 -8.38
C SER A 42 13.31 -12.60 -7.76
N PHE A 43 12.90 -12.45 -6.50
CA PHE A 43 13.43 -11.43 -5.64
C PHE A 43 14.92 -11.78 -5.61
N ALA A 44 15.67 -11.20 -6.55
CA ALA A 44 17.09 -11.04 -6.39
C ALA A 44 17.28 -10.63 -4.93
N PRO A 45 18.17 -11.26 -4.16
CA PRO A 45 18.35 -10.93 -2.74
C PRO A 45 18.39 -9.42 -2.68
N THR A 46 17.32 -8.83 -2.13
CA THR A 46 17.18 -7.37 -2.11
C THR A 46 18.43 -6.96 -1.39
N LEU A 47 19.30 -6.22 -2.08
CA LEU A 47 20.50 -5.66 -1.50
C LEU A 47 20.06 -5.18 -0.13
N GLN A 48 20.51 -5.86 0.93
CA GLN A 48 20.57 -5.24 2.24
C GLN A 48 21.48 -4.06 1.96
N ALA A 49 20.87 -2.93 1.62
CA ALA A 49 21.58 -1.69 1.42
C ALA A 49 22.37 -1.56 2.71
N THR A 50 23.70 -1.71 2.62
CA THR A 50 24.57 -1.57 3.77
C THR A 50 24.30 -0.15 4.24
N ALA A 51 23.48 -0.04 5.28
CA ALA A 51 22.70 1.14 5.48
C ALA A 51 23.68 2.28 5.76
N ALA A 52 23.76 3.23 4.82
CA ALA A 52 24.73 4.32 4.89
C ALA A 52 24.38 5.21 6.08
N GLN A 53 25.37 5.67 6.84
CA GLN A 53 25.11 6.59 7.94
C GLN A 53 24.29 7.79 7.42
N ALA A 54 23.18 8.11 8.10
CA ALA A 54 22.36 9.27 7.75
C ALA A 54 23.23 10.55 7.77
N PRO A 55 23.06 11.47 6.82
CA PRO A 55 23.80 12.72 6.82
C PRO A 55 23.61 13.50 8.12
N LEU A 56 24.64 14.23 8.55
CA LEU A 56 24.54 15.09 9.72
C LEU A 56 23.39 16.11 9.55
N ASN A 57 22.72 16.45 10.65
CA ASN A 57 21.59 17.39 10.70
C ASN A 57 20.36 16.96 9.88
N THR A 58 20.17 15.65 9.73
CA THR A 58 18.93 15.08 9.18
C THR A 58 18.17 14.32 10.26
N THR A 59 16.86 14.19 10.07
CA THR A 59 16.01 13.30 10.86
C THR A 59 15.68 12.09 10.00
N VAL A 60 15.90 10.89 10.55
CA VAL A 60 15.56 9.65 9.85
C VAL A 60 14.09 9.32 10.09
N ILE A 61 13.33 9.19 9.00
CA ILE A 61 11.87 9.06 9.00
C ILE A 61 11.42 7.89 8.13
N SER A 62 10.42 7.17 8.64
CA SER A 62 9.57 6.24 7.89
C SER A 62 8.11 6.65 8.05
N VAL A 63 7.29 6.37 7.03
CA VAL A 63 5.84 6.56 7.10
C VAL A 63 5.16 5.23 6.86
N ARG A 64 4.27 4.84 7.76
CA ARG A 64 3.45 3.63 7.69
C ARG A 64 2.05 3.98 7.22
N LEU A 65 1.56 3.26 6.22
CA LEU A 65 0.21 3.44 5.69
C LEU A 65 -0.78 2.49 6.37
N ASP A 66 -1.91 3.02 6.82
CA ASP A 66 -3.04 2.27 7.38
C ASP A 66 -2.64 1.24 8.47
N GLY A 67 -1.58 1.51 9.23
CA GLY A 67 -1.10 0.62 10.29
C GLY A 67 -0.42 -0.68 9.80
N ARG A 68 -0.15 -0.82 8.50
CA ARG A 68 0.39 -2.03 7.88
C ARG A 68 1.88 -2.24 8.22
N GLY A 69 2.25 -3.42 8.70
CA GLY A 69 3.65 -3.74 9.05
C GLY A 69 4.61 -3.84 7.85
N ASP A 70 4.07 -4.02 6.65
CA ASP A 70 4.76 -4.07 5.35
C ASP A 70 4.55 -2.78 4.52
N GLY A 71 3.90 -1.76 5.10
CA GLY A 71 3.46 -0.55 4.40
C GLY A 71 4.34 0.67 4.61
N HIS A 72 5.67 0.49 4.64
CA HIS A 72 6.62 1.58 4.86
C HIS A 72 6.89 2.31 3.54
N LEU A 73 6.45 3.56 3.45
CA LEU A 73 6.42 4.37 2.23
C LEU A 73 7.74 4.52 1.45
N PRO A 74 8.94 4.40 2.04
CA PRO A 74 10.14 4.39 1.21
C PRO A 74 10.31 3.09 0.41
N GLU A 75 9.67 1.98 0.81
CA GLU A 75 9.67 0.69 0.11
C GLU A 75 8.59 0.62 -0.99
N LEU A 76 7.50 1.35 -0.81
CA LEU A 76 6.36 1.36 -1.73
C LEU A 76 6.50 2.37 -2.89
N LEU A 77 7.46 3.29 -2.79
CA LEU A 77 7.71 4.26 -3.84
C LEU A 77 8.71 3.73 -4.88
N PRO A 78 8.69 4.29 -6.12
CA PRO A 78 9.70 3.97 -7.13
C PRO A 78 11.12 4.08 -6.58
N SER A 79 12.04 3.27 -7.10
CA SER A 79 13.42 3.13 -6.59
C SER A 79 14.22 4.45 -6.52
N GLU A 80 13.77 5.47 -7.24
CA GLU A 80 14.35 6.82 -7.26
C GLU A 80 13.99 7.63 -6.01
N MET A 81 12.95 7.25 -5.28
CA MET A 81 12.49 7.86 -4.02
C MET A 81 12.73 6.97 -2.80
N SER A 82 13.19 5.73 -3.01
CA SER A 82 13.58 4.80 -1.97
C SER A 82 15.01 5.12 -1.52
N GLU A 83 15.15 5.90 -0.47
CA GLU A 83 16.43 6.00 0.24
C GLU A 83 16.48 4.91 1.32
N ALA A 84 17.66 4.37 1.57
CA ALA A 84 17.86 3.27 2.52
C ALA A 84 18.86 3.69 3.62
N TYR A 85 18.40 4.55 4.52
CA TYR A 85 19.15 4.91 5.72
C TYR A 85 18.82 3.95 6.89
N PRO A 86 19.80 3.59 7.74
CA PRO A 86 19.62 2.62 8.81
C PRO A 86 18.69 3.16 9.89
N ASN A 87 17.78 2.31 10.33
CA ASN A 87 16.98 2.46 11.55
C ASN A 87 17.29 1.38 12.60
N GLY A 88 18.29 0.53 12.37
CA GLY A 88 18.57 -0.62 13.23
C GLY A 88 17.53 -1.76 13.17
N VAL A 89 16.46 -1.62 12.36
CA VAL A 89 15.36 -2.57 12.22
C VAL A 89 14.94 -2.58 10.74
N GLY A 90 15.62 -3.38 9.92
CA GLY A 90 15.58 -3.38 8.45
C GLY A 90 14.37 -2.70 7.78
N GLY A 91 14.63 -1.79 6.84
CA GLY A 91 13.61 -1.08 6.08
C GLY A 91 14.21 0.10 5.30
N TYR A 92 13.46 0.60 4.32
CA TYR A 92 13.78 1.84 3.61
C TYR A 92 13.32 3.04 4.45
N ASN A 93 14.15 4.07 4.58
CA ASN A 93 13.90 5.28 5.39
C ASN A 93 14.44 6.50 4.66
N TRP A 94 13.82 7.66 4.85
CA TRP A 94 14.36 8.93 4.38
C TRP A 94 15.20 9.59 5.47
N ALA A 95 16.28 10.26 5.08
CA ALA A 95 17.01 11.16 5.95
C ALA A 95 16.76 12.59 5.48
N LEU A 96 15.87 13.31 6.16
CA LEU A 96 15.38 14.60 5.71
C LEU A 96 16.06 15.74 6.50
N PRO A 97 16.62 16.75 5.81
CA PRO A 97 17.08 17.97 6.46
C PRO A 97 15.90 18.89 6.83
N HIS A 98 16.11 19.75 7.81
CA HIS A 98 15.12 20.73 8.30
C HIS A 98 15.14 22.01 7.45
N THR A 99 14.99 21.85 6.13
CA THR A 99 15.14 22.94 5.16
C THR A 99 14.02 22.97 4.12
N ALA A 100 13.00 22.14 4.28
CA ALA A 100 11.93 22.03 3.30
C ALA A 100 11.05 23.28 3.27
N THR A 101 10.58 23.62 2.07
CA THR A 101 9.84 24.84 1.78
C THR A 101 8.32 24.64 1.78
N GLY A 102 7.85 23.39 1.68
CA GLY A 102 6.43 23.04 1.56
C GLY A 102 5.98 22.82 0.10
N GLU A 103 6.87 23.07 -0.86
CA GLU A 103 6.63 22.79 -2.28
C GLU A 103 6.96 21.34 -2.65
N GLU A 104 7.84 20.70 -1.88
CA GLU A 104 8.26 19.32 -2.06
C GLU A 104 7.09 18.34 -1.84
N ALA A 105 7.24 17.08 -2.29
CA ALA A 105 6.23 16.05 -2.01
C ALA A 105 6.22 15.65 -0.52
N ARG A 106 7.35 15.82 0.16
CA ARG A 106 7.56 15.60 1.58
C ARG A 106 8.75 16.42 2.06
N GLY A 107 8.84 16.69 3.36
CA GLY A 107 9.99 17.39 3.92
C GLY A 107 9.84 17.69 5.40
N ILE A 108 10.88 18.29 5.98
CA ILE A 108 10.83 18.86 7.32
C ILE A 108 11.11 20.35 7.21
N THR A 109 10.18 21.18 7.69
CA THR A 109 10.37 22.63 7.71
C THR A 109 11.47 23.03 8.72
N ALA A 110 11.96 24.27 8.63
CA ALA A 110 12.93 24.80 9.60
C ALA A 110 12.42 24.81 11.05
N ASP A 111 11.10 24.82 11.24
CA ASP A 111 10.43 24.77 12.55
C ASP A 111 10.18 23.32 13.06
N GLY A 112 10.72 22.32 12.36
CA GLY A 112 10.62 20.91 12.76
C GLY A 112 9.29 20.24 12.42
N ILE A 113 8.51 20.78 11.48
CA ILE A 113 7.27 20.14 11.03
C ILE A 113 7.60 19.20 9.88
N PHE A 114 7.45 17.90 10.10
CA PHE A 114 7.38 16.94 9.01
C PHE A 114 6.05 17.12 8.26
N PHE A 115 6.11 17.12 6.93
CA PHE A 115 4.94 17.07 6.08
C PHE A 115 5.13 16.06 4.93
N ILE A 116 4.01 15.52 4.45
CA ILE A 116 3.93 14.72 3.25
C ILE A 116 2.60 14.99 2.54
N LYS A 117 2.64 15.22 1.23
CA LYS A 117 1.44 15.52 0.42
C LYS A 117 0.52 14.31 0.35
N GLU A 118 -0.78 14.55 0.50
CA GLU A 118 -1.80 13.50 0.41
C GLU A 118 -1.72 12.76 -0.93
N SER A 119 -1.40 13.46 -2.02
CA SER A 119 -1.23 12.84 -3.34
C SER A 119 -0.16 11.74 -3.35
N LEU A 120 0.96 11.94 -2.65
CA LEU A 120 2.04 10.94 -2.56
C LEU A 120 1.61 9.73 -1.73
N LEU A 121 0.86 9.96 -0.65
CA LEU A 121 0.33 8.89 0.19
C LEU A 121 -0.70 8.04 -0.56
N LEU A 122 -1.61 8.68 -1.31
CA LEU A 122 -2.62 8.01 -2.11
C LEU A 122 -1.99 7.23 -3.27
N GLU A 123 -0.97 7.77 -3.92
CA GLU A 123 -0.20 7.06 -4.96
C GLU A 123 0.46 5.80 -4.40
N ALA A 124 0.97 5.86 -3.17
CA ALA A 124 1.52 4.72 -2.45
C ALA A 124 0.46 3.77 -1.85
N GLY A 125 -0.84 4.03 -2.07
CA GLY A 125 -1.93 3.13 -1.68
C GLY A 125 -2.52 3.36 -0.27
N MET A 126 -2.34 4.55 0.30
CA MET A 126 -3.04 4.95 1.53
C MET A 126 -4.56 4.95 1.31
N SER A 127 -5.30 4.37 2.26
CA SER A 127 -6.76 4.35 2.21
C SER A 127 -7.42 5.26 3.23
N GLU A 128 -6.89 5.35 4.46
CA GLU A 128 -7.53 6.08 5.56
C GLU A 128 -6.56 6.97 6.33
N TYR A 129 -5.38 6.46 6.71
CA TYR A 129 -4.46 7.21 7.56
C TYR A 129 -3.00 6.84 7.34
N ALA A 130 -2.12 7.70 7.83
CA ALA A 130 -0.68 7.49 7.82
C ALA A 130 -0.09 7.80 9.19
N GLU A 131 0.95 7.07 9.55
CA GLU A 131 1.70 7.23 10.79
C GLU A 131 3.16 7.48 10.48
N ILE A 132 3.83 8.31 11.26
CA ILE A 132 5.27 8.53 11.19
C ILE A 132 5.98 7.70 12.25
N MET A 133 7.15 7.19 11.90
CA MET A 133 8.14 6.65 12.81
C MET A 133 9.46 7.38 12.54
N CYS A 134 10.13 7.86 13.58
CA CYS A 134 11.41 8.55 13.41
C CYS A 134 12.33 8.37 14.62
N ASP A 135 13.59 8.75 14.44
CA ASP A 135 14.60 8.75 15.51
C ASP A 135 14.17 9.61 16.73
N ALA A 136 13.57 10.78 16.50
CA ALA A 136 13.08 11.67 17.55
C ALA A 136 11.97 11.05 18.43
N THR A 137 11.21 10.10 17.87
CA THR A 137 10.13 9.38 18.57
C THR A 137 10.55 7.99 19.04
N ALA A 138 11.85 7.69 19.01
CA ALA A 138 12.38 6.36 19.30
C ALA A 138 11.67 5.25 18.49
N TRP A 139 11.31 5.55 17.24
CA TRP A 139 10.60 4.65 16.33
C TRP A 139 9.20 4.20 16.79
N SER A 140 8.59 4.93 17.73
CA SER A 140 7.19 4.72 18.06
C SER A 140 6.30 5.31 16.95
N PRO A 141 5.32 4.56 16.42
CA PRO A 141 4.39 5.09 15.44
C PRO A 141 3.54 6.21 16.07
N ALA A 142 3.41 7.31 15.35
CA ALA A 142 2.57 8.44 15.73
C ALA A 142 1.67 8.86 14.55
N PRO A 143 0.38 9.13 14.78
CA PRO A 143 -0.54 9.48 13.70
C PRO A 143 -0.18 10.84 13.09
N LEU A 144 -0.20 10.91 11.76
CA LEU A 144 -0.09 12.18 11.06
C LEU A 144 -1.43 12.91 11.08
N LYS A 145 -1.39 14.24 11.21
CA LYS A 145 -2.57 15.10 11.15
C LYS A 145 -2.78 15.62 9.73
N ARG A 146 -3.96 15.39 9.17
CA ARG A 146 -4.38 15.97 7.88
C ARG A 146 -4.69 17.46 8.01
N VAL A 147 -4.08 18.30 7.17
CA VAL A 147 -4.21 19.77 7.19
C VAL A 147 -4.26 20.33 5.76
N GLU A 148 -5.00 21.42 5.56
CA GLU A 148 -4.94 22.21 4.33
C GLU A 148 -3.69 23.11 4.34
N TRP A 149 -2.87 22.99 3.30
CA TRP A 149 -1.65 23.77 3.07
C TRP A 149 -1.81 24.59 1.78
N PRO A 150 -1.08 25.71 1.62
CA PRO A 150 -1.07 26.45 0.35
C PRO A 150 -0.84 25.60 -0.91
N SER A 151 -0.04 24.54 -0.82
CA SER A 151 0.31 23.64 -1.93
C SER A 151 -0.64 22.42 -2.06
N GLY A 152 -1.71 22.36 -1.27
CA GLY A 152 -2.69 21.28 -1.25
C GLY A 152 -2.85 20.63 0.12
N ILE A 153 -3.43 19.44 0.16
CA ILE A 153 -3.66 18.73 1.41
C ILE A 153 -2.39 17.96 1.78
N VAL A 154 -1.96 18.11 3.03
CA VAL A 154 -0.78 17.44 3.56
C VAL A 154 -1.10 16.77 4.89
N TYR A 155 -0.29 15.77 5.22
CA TYR A 155 -0.27 15.10 6.50
C TYR A 155 0.99 15.56 7.24
N ILE A 156 0.83 16.03 8.48
CA ILE A 156 1.91 16.64 9.25
C ILE A 156 2.15 15.98 10.61
N TYR A 157 3.36 16.17 11.11
CA TYR A 157 3.76 15.83 12.47
C TYR A 157 4.80 16.82 13.01
N GLN A 158 4.70 17.16 14.29
CA GLN A 158 5.68 17.98 14.99
C GLN A 158 6.77 17.07 15.57
N LEU A 159 8.00 17.22 15.08
CA LEU A 159 9.18 16.51 15.58
C LEU A 159 9.67 17.08 16.92
#